data_AF-A0A6I3BW94-F1
#
_entry.id   AF-A0A6I3BW94-F1
#
_cell.length_a   1.000
_cell.length_b   1.000
_cell.length_c   1.000
_cell.angle_alpha   90.00
_cell.angle_beta   90.00
_cell.angle_gamma   90.00
#
_symmetry.space_group_name_H-M   'P 1'
#
loop_
_entity.id
_entity.type
_entity.pdbx_description
1 polymer ?
#
loop_
_entity_poly.entity_id
_entity_poly.type
_entity_poly.pdbx_seq_one_letter_code
_entity_poly.pdbx_strand_id
1 'polypeptide(L)'
;MTFVALPAPYDFELSTERFRVFGPDLAVLWHDEALYRAINGREVRLTPATGGVDVDPYDESIHRTVEQLLGIEHDLDGFYAWAQSDPVMDAIVARLPGFRPPIIPDPWEQLVGVITAQQVSLLAAGAIRNRFIERFGVTVGRVSAFPTRARVASAEPDELVAVGFSRAKAAATVALAQSELDLDALRLLPDDEVRAAITAQKGLGAWSAEWFLARHLARPTAWPIGDLVLAKAAETFYGSTVEDLGPKLAPFQNLSAHYLLAALRKP
;
A
#
# COMPACT_ATOMS: atom_id res chain seq x y z
N MET A 1 -19.79 -9.57 14.33
CA MET A 1 -19.63 -8.13 14.08
C MET A 1 -19.16 -7.44 15.35
N THR A 2 -18.02 -6.73 15.28
CA THR A 2 -17.45 -5.92 16.37
C THR A 2 -16.97 -4.59 15.81
N PHE A 3 -17.17 -3.50 16.55
CA PHE A 3 -16.71 -2.18 16.19
C PHE A 3 -15.21 -2.01 16.46
N VAL A 4 -14.46 -1.49 15.47
CA VAL A 4 -13.07 -1.07 15.59
C VAL A 4 -13.00 0.45 15.44
N ALA A 5 -12.59 1.13 16.51
CA ALA A 5 -12.46 2.59 16.52
C ALA A 5 -11.27 3.06 15.68
N LEU A 6 -11.42 4.18 15.00
CA LEU A 6 -10.34 4.85 14.27
C LEU A 6 -10.18 6.27 14.80
N PRO A 7 -8.95 6.78 14.96
CA PRO A 7 -8.74 8.15 15.38
C PRO A 7 -9.35 9.12 14.36
N ALA A 8 -10.23 10.01 14.82
CA ALA A 8 -10.75 11.09 13.99
C ALA A 8 -9.65 12.14 13.74
N PRO A 9 -9.62 12.79 12.57
CA PRO A 9 -10.53 12.59 11.44
C PRO A 9 -10.17 11.33 10.64
N TYR A 10 -11.21 10.62 10.18
CA TYR A 10 -11.07 9.48 9.27
C TYR A 10 -12.23 9.44 8.29
N ASP A 11 -11.92 9.42 7.00
CA ASP A 11 -12.88 9.24 5.92
C ASP A 11 -12.63 7.88 5.26
N PHE A 12 -13.52 6.92 5.52
CA PHE A 12 -13.39 5.54 5.04
C PHE A 12 -13.49 5.46 3.52
N GLU A 13 -14.42 6.21 2.92
CA GLU A 13 -14.59 6.21 1.47
C GLU A 13 -13.34 6.75 0.80
N LEU A 14 -12.86 7.91 1.24
CA LEU A 14 -11.67 8.54 0.67
C LEU A 14 -10.41 7.69 0.87
N SER A 15 -10.24 7.09 2.04
CA SER A 15 -9.09 6.24 2.39
C SER A 15 -9.06 4.93 1.60
N THR A 16 -10.22 4.38 1.27
CA THR A 16 -10.35 3.10 0.53
C THR A 16 -10.56 3.26 -0.97
N GLU A 17 -10.66 4.49 -1.48
CA GLU A 17 -10.92 4.79 -2.89
C GLU A 17 -9.99 4.05 -3.86
N ARG A 18 -8.73 3.83 -3.46
CA ARG A 18 -7.73 3.12 -4.27
C ARG A 18 -8.20 1.72 -4.71
N PHE A 19 -9.08 1.07 -3.93
CA PHE A 19 -9.63 -0.26 -4.22
C PHE A 19 -10.80 -0.22 -5.21
N ARG A 20 -11.12 0.97 -5.74
CA ARG A 20 -12.16 1.20 -6.77
C ARG A 20 -11.59 1.81 -8.05
N VAL A 21 -10.64 2.74 -7.93
CA VAL A 21 -10.16 3.52 -9.08
C VAL A 21 -9.19 2.79 -10.01
N PHE A 22 -8.60 1.67 -9.59
CA PHE A 22 -7.65 0.88 -10.40
C PHE A 22 -8.19 -0.50 -10.80
N GLY A 23 -9.52 -0.65 -10.79
CA GLY A 23 -10.19 -1.94 -10.97
C GLY A 23 -10.34 -2.70 -9.65
N PRO A 24 -11.04 -3.85 -9.67
CA PRO A 24 -11.17 -4.68 -8.47
C PRO A 24 -9.79 -5.20 -8.03
N ASP A 25 -9.56 -5.35 -6.73
CA ASP A 25 -8.43 -6.10 -6.17
C ASP A 25 -8.99 -7.35 -5.49
N LEU A 26 -8.61 -8.54 -5.97
CA LEU A 26 -9.17 -9.80 -5.46
C LEU A 26 -8.72 -10.13 -4.03
N ALA A 27 -7.62 -9.52 -3.55
CA ALA A 27 -7.19 -9.66 -2.16
C ALA A 27 -7.86 -8.63 -1.23
N VAL A 28 -8.28 -7.47 -1.78
CA VAL A 28 -8.99 -6.42 -1.05
C VAL A 28 -10.11 -5.86 -1.92
N LEU A 29 -11.28 -6.48 -1.82
CA LEU A 29 -12.40 -6.22 -2.72
C LEU A 29 -13.32 -5.15 -2.13
N TRP A 30 -13.56 -4.07 -2.87
CA TRP A 30 -14.70 -3.21 -2.61
C TRP A 30 -15.97 -3.79 -3.22
N HIS A 31 -17.01 -3.99 -2.42
CA HIS A 31 -18.31 -4.49 -2.88
C HIS A 31 -19.42 -4.07 -1.90
N ASP A 32 -20.61 -3.72 -2.40
CA ASP A 32 -21.79 -3.37 -1.58
C ASP A 32 -21.47 -2.43 -0.39
N GLU A 33 -20.81 -1.30 -0.69
CA GLU A 33 -20.43 -0.25 0.29
C GLU A 33 -19.54 -0.74 1.46
N ALA A 34 -18.85 -1.86 1.26
CA ALA A 34 -17.94 -2.44 2.23
C ALA A 34 -16.62 -2.88 1.59
N LEU A 35 -15.60 -2.99 2.43
CA LEU A 35 -14.31 -3.55 2.05
C LEU A 35 -14.24 -5.00 2.54
N TYR A 36 -13.90 -5.93 1.66
CA TYR A 36 -13.71 -7.33 1.97
C TYR A 36 -12.24 -7.70 1.84
N ARG A 37 -11.71 -8.48 2.78
CA ARG A 37 -10.35 -9.03 2.72
C ARG A 37 -10.29 -10.41 3.34
N ALA A 38 -9.48 -11.30 2.77
CA ALA A 38 -9.18 -12.57 3.39
C ALA A 38 -8.16 -12.36 4.53
N ILE A 39 -8.54 -12.68 5.76
CA ILE A 39 -7.67 -12.60 6.95
C ILE A 39 -7.76 -13.93 7.70
N ASN A 40 -6.60 -14.57 7.92
CA ASN A 40 -6.51 -15.87 8.62
C ASN A 40 -7.48 -16.93 8.03
N GLY A 41 -7.58 -16.98 6.69
CA GLY A 41 -8.42 -17.94 5.98
C GLY A 41 -9.93 -17.64 6.02
N ARG A 42 -10.35 -16.46 6.47
CA ARG A 42 -11.75 -16.05 6.55
C ARG A 42 -12.00 -14.79 5.73
N GLU A 43 -13.17 -14.71 5.09
CA GLU A 43 -13.66 -13.47 4.50
C GLU A 43 -14.04 -12.52 5.64
N VAL A 44 -13.37 -11.38 5.72
CA VAL A 44 -13.67 -10.31 6.68
C VAL A 44 -14.24 -9.12 5.94
N ARG A 45 -15.42 -8.67 6.37
CA ARG A 45 -16.13 -7.49 5.90
C ARG A 45 -15.87 -6.32 6.83
N LEU A 46 -15.53 -5.17 6.27
CA LEU A 46 -15.38 -3.88 6.95
C LEU A 46 -16.44 -2.93 6.41
N THR A 47 -17.34 -2.48 7.27
CA THR A 47 -18.40 -1.53 6.92
C THR A 47 -18.13 -0.19 7.62
N PRO A 48 -18.19 0.95 6.92
CA PRO A 48 -17.98 2.25 7.54
C PRO A 48 -18.99 2.48 8.67
N ALA A 49 -18.50 2.96 9.81
CA ALA A 49 -19.31 3.34 10.96
C ALA A 49 -18.82 4.69 11.52
N THR A 50 -19.68 5.43 12.21
CA THR A 50 -19.27 6.72 12.79
C THR A 50 -18.15 6.49 13.81
N GLY A 51 -16.98 7.08 13.56
CA GLY A 51 -15.79 6.95 14.41
C GLY A 51 -14.97 5.66 14.21
N GLY A 52 -15.23 4.87 13.17
CA GLY A 52 -14.52 3.62 12.95
C GLY A 52 -15.10 2.75 11.85
N VAL A 53 -15.02 1.44 12.04
CA VAL A 53 -15.60 0.43 11.14
C VAL A 53 -16.22 -0.72 11.93
N ASP A 54 -17.30 -1.28 11.42
CA ASP A 54 -17.82 -2.56 11.87
C ASP A 54 -17.09 -3.69 11.13
N VAL A 55 -16.61 -4.69 11.89
CA VAL A 55 -15.81 -5.81 11.38
C VAL A 55 -16.57 -7.12 11.58
N ASP A 56 -16.74 -7.90 10.52
CA ASP A 56 -17.45 -9.18 10.57
C ASP A 56 -16.85 -10.26 9.64
N PRO A 57 -16.51 -11.47 10.14
CA PRO A 57 -16.41 -11.83 11.55
C PRO A 57 -15.24 -11.10 12.22
N TYR A 58 -15.26 -11.04 13.55
CA TYR A 58 -14.20 -10.43 14.34
C TYR A 58 -13.64 -11.41 15.38
N ASP A 59 -12.33 -11.40 15.53
CA ASP A 59 -11.62 -11.81 16.73
C ASP A 59 -10.30 -11.02 16.88
N GLU A 60 -9.60 -11.24 17.98
CA GLU A 60 -8.38 -10.52 18.32
C GLU A 60 -7.27 -10.65 17.25
N SER A 61 -7.24 -11.78 16.52
CA SER A 61 -6.25 -12.01 15.47
C SER A 61 -6.50 -11.17 14.22
N ILE A 62 -7.72 -10.67 14.02
CA ILE A 62 -8.12 -9.82 12.89
C ILE A 62 -7.86 -8.35 13.20
N HIS A 63 -8.02 -7.94 14.46
CA HIS A 63 -8.03 -6.54 14.88
C HIS A 63 -6.83 -5.75 14.32
N ARG A 64 -5.62 -6.28 14.53
CA ARG A 64 -4.41 -5.57 14.12
C ARG A 64 -4.26 -5.43 12.61
N THR A 65 -4.66 -6.45 11.85
CA THR A 65 -4.64 -6.40 10.38
C THR A 65 -5.63 -5.37 9.85
N VAL A 66 -6.78 -5.21 10.50
CA VAL A 66 -7.77 -4.18 10.13
C VAL A 66 -7.24 -2.78 10.42
N GLU A 67 -6.70 -2.55 11.62
CA GLU A 67 -6.08 -1.27 11.96
C GLU A 67 -4.99 -0.86 10.96
N GLN A 68 -4.09 -1.80 10.64
CA GLN A 68 -3.04 -1.61 9.64
C GLN A 68 -3.64 -1.30 8.26
N LEU A 69 -4.59 -2.10 7.79
CA LEU A 69 -5.21 -1.89 6.48
C LEU A 69 -5.84 -0.49 6.36
N LEU A 70 -6.36 0.04 7.46
CA LEU A 70 -6.97 1.36 7.54
C LEU A 70 -5.96 2.47 7.89
N GLY A 71 -4.67 2.14 7.98
CA GLY A 71 -3.55 3.08 8.06
C GLY A 71 -3.37 3.73 9.43
N ILE A 72 -3.79 3.08 10.52
CA ILE A 72 -3.79 3.65 11.88
C ILE A 72 -2.44 4.24 12.32
N GLU A 73 -1.35 3.75 11.73
CA GLU A 73 0.04 4.10 11.95
C GLU A 73 0.36 5.54 11.57
N HIS A 74 -0.45 6.14 10.69
CA HIS A 74 -0.26 7.50 10.23
C HIS A 74 -0.74 8.52 11.28
N ASP A 75 0.19 9.37 11.71
CA ASP A 75 -0.08 10.54 12.56
C ASP A 75 -0.73 11.67 11.76
N LEU A 76 -2.07 11.63 11.65
CA LEU A 76 -2.82 12.67 10.95
C LEU A 76 -2.89 13.98 11.75
N ASP A 77 -2.93 13.93 13.08
CA ASP A 77 -3.01 15.15 13.90
C ASP A 77 -1.73 15.98 13.77
N GLY A 78 -0.57 15.32 13.91
CA GLY A 78 0.73 15.96 13.69
C GLY A 78 0.90 16.43 12.25
N PHE A 79 0.45 15.64 11.27
CA PHE A 79 0.50 16.03 9.85
C PHE A 79 -0.36 17.26 9.57
N TYR A 80 -1.57 17.34 10.11
CA TYR A 80 -2.47 18.48 9.90
C TYR A 80 -1.96 19.74 10.58
N ALA A 81 -1.42 19.63 11.79
CA ALA A 81 -0.77 20.75 12.46
C ALA A 81 0.44 21.27 11.67
N TRP A 82 1.25 20.36 11.11
CA TRP A 82 2.37 20.73 10.25
C TRP A 82 1.92 21.35 8.92
N ALA A 83 0.90 20.78 8.28
CA ALA A 83 0.40 21.23 6.99
C ALA A 83 -0.05 22.71 7.01
N GLN A 84 -0.56 23.21 8.14
CA GLN A 84 -0.92 24.64 8.31
C GLN A 84 0.25 25.61 8.07
N SER A 85 1.50 25.13 8.18
CA SER A 85 2.70 25.93 7.90
C SER A 85 3.14 25.90 6.43
N ASP A 86 2.55 25.03 5.61
CA ASP A 86 2.79 24.90 4.18
C ASP A 86 1.50 25.21 3.40
N PRO A 87 1.38 26.39 2.75
CA PRO A 87 0.13 26.81 2.13
C PRO A 87 -0.41 25.87 1.04
N VAL A 88 0.47 25.13 0.35
CA VAL A 88 0.06 24.18 -0.68
C VAL A 88 -0.51 22.93 -0.03
N MET A 89 0.16 22.40 1.00
CA MET A 89 -0.32 21.22 1.72
C MET A 89 -1.58 21.51 2.52
N ASP A 90 -1.68 22.68 3.18
CA ASP A 90 -2.89 23.11 3.88
C ASP A 90 -4.13 23.06 2.97
N ALA A 91 -4.00 23.62 1.75
CA ALA A 91 -5.06 23.59 0.75
C ALA A 91 -5.40 22.17 0.26
N ILE A 92 -4.40 21.29 0.12
CA ILE A 92 -4.61 19.89 -0.26
C ILE A 92 -5.31 19.11 0.86
N VAL A 93 -4.88 19.28 2.11
CA VAL A 93 -5.47 18.63 3.30
C VAL A 93 -6.93 19.06 3.47
N ALA A 94 -7.24 20.35 3.29
CA ALA A 94 -8.61 20.86 3.37
C ALA A 94 -9.57 20.21 2.35
N ARG A 95 -9.05 19.74 1.21
CA ARG A 95 -9.82 19.03 0.16
C ARG A 95 -9.94 17.52 0.41
N LEU A 96 -9.12 16.97 1.30
CA LEU A 96 -9.01 15.54 1.59
C LEU A 96 -9.17 15.25 3.10
N PRO A 97 -10.20 15.80 3.77
CA PRO A 97 -10.33 15.67 5.22
C PRO A 97 -10.48 14.20 5.63
N GLY A 98 -9.69 13.77 6.61
CA GLY A 98 -9.72 12.40 7.11
C GLY A 98 -9.12 11.36 6.16
N PHE A 99 -8.49 11.76 5.05
CA PHE A 99 -7.78 10.80 4.20
C PHE A 99 -6.62 10.16 4.96
N ARG A 100 -6.70 8.84 5.16
CA ARG A 100 -5.66 8.04 5.78
C ARG A 100 -5.21 6.97 4.79
N PRO A 101 -3.99 7.06 4.26
CA PRO A 101 -3.53 6.09 3.27
C PRO A 101 -3.54 4.66 3.84
N PRO A 102 -4.10 3.68 3.13
CA PRO A 102 -4.13 2.31 3.61
C PRO A 102 -2.75 1.66 3.47
N ILE A 103 -2.36 0.90 4.49
CA ILE A 103 -1.12 0.12 4.52
C ILE A 103 -1.43 -1.31 4.06
N ILE A 104 -0.44 -1.97 3.48
CA ILE A 104 -0.51 -3.40 3.14
C ILE A 104 0.06 -4.19 4.33
N PRO A 105 -0.76 -4.91 5.11
CA PRO A 105 -0.32 -5.52 6.36
C PRO A 105 0.73 -6.63 6.19
N ASP A 106 0.68 -7.37 5.09
CA ASP A 106 1.60 -8.46 4.79
C ASP A 106 2.79 -7.94 3.95
N PRO A 107 4.04 -8.08 4.42
CA PRO A 107 5.20 -7.51 3.72
C PRO A 107 5.47 -8.21 2.38
N TRP A 108 5.15 -9.51 2.28
CA TRP A 108 5.28 -10.28 1.04
C TRP A 108 4.32 -9.76 -0.03
N GLU A 109 3.03 -9.65 0.29
CA GLU A 109 2.00 -9.08 -0.57
C GLU A 109 2.38 -7.67 -1.04
N GLN A 110 2.97 -6.88 -0.14
CA GLN A 110 3.41 -5.54 -0.44
C GLN A 110 4.51 -5.53 -1.51
N LEU A 111 5.59 -6.29 -1.30
CA LEU A 111 6.72 -6.33 -2.25
C LEU A 111 6.30 -6.92 -3.60
N VAL A 112 5.46 -7.95 -3.64
CA VAL A 112 4.93 -8.49 -4.90
C VAL A 112 4.07 -7.43 -5.61
N GLY A 113 3.27 -6.66 -4.86
CA GLY A 113 2.52 -5.52 -5.38
C GLY A 113 3.44 -4.46 -6.01
N VAL A 114 4.54 -4.12 -5.34
CA VAL A 114 5.56 -3.19 -5.84
C VAL A 114 6.21 -3.70 -7.12
N ILE A 115 6.65 -4.98 -7.16
CA ILE A 115 7.24 -5.60 -8.37
C ILE A 115 6.26 -5.53 -9.54
N THR A 116 4.99 -5.87 -9.28
CA THR A 116 3.95 -5.86 -10.30
C THR A 116 3.74 -4.46 -10.89
N ALA A 117 3.81 -3.41 -10.04
CA ALA A 117 3.60 -2.02 -10.43
C ALA A 117 4.78 -1.33 -11.14
N GLN A 118 5.98 -1.92 -11.16
CA GLN A 118 7.15 -1.29 -11.81
C GLN A 118 6.90 -1.01 -13.30
N GLN A 119 7.18 0.22 -13.75
CA GLN A 119 7.19 0.60 -15.18
C GLN A 119 5.88 0.33 -15.95
N VAL A 120 4.73 0.25 -15.27
CA VAL A 120 3.42 0.04 -15.88
C VAL A 120 2.36 0.92 -15.20
N SER A 121 1.19 1.07 -15.80
CA SER A 121 0.07 1.76 -15.14
C SER A 121 -0.48 0.93 -13.97
N LEU A 122 -1.10 1.59 -12.99
CA LEU A 122 -1.73 0.90 -11.86
C LEU A 122 -2.90 0.01 -12.29
N LEU A 123 -3.61 0.35 -13.37
CA LEU A 123 -4.62 -0.52 -13.98
C LEU A 123 -4.01 -1.82 -14.52
N ALA A 124 -2.90 -1.73 -15.26
CA ALA A 124 -2.20 -2.91 -15.76
C ALA A 124 -1.62 -3.75 -14.62
N ALA A 125 -1.06 -3.09 -13.60
CA ALA A 125 -0.56 -3.75 -12.40
C ALA A 125 -1.67 -4.51 -11.65
N GLY A 126 -2.84 -3.88 -11.45
CA GLY A 126 -4.01 -4.51 -10.85
C GLY A 126 -4.49 -5.74 -11.63
N ALA A 127 -4.56 -5.64 -12.97
CA ALA A 127 -4.95 -6.77 -13.80
C ALA A 127 -3.96 -7.96 -13.73
N ILE A 128 -2.65 -7.70 -13.70
CA ILE A 128 -1.63 -8.75 -13.52
C ILE A 128 -1.76 -9.38 -12.12
N ARG A 129 -1.91 -8.54 -11.09
CA ARG A 129 -2.08 -8.97 -9.70
C ARG A 129 -3.31 -9.87 -9.54
N ASN A 130 -4.44 -9.53 -10.14
CA ASN A 130 -5.65 -10.37 -10.07
C ASN A 130 -5.45 -11.74 -10.71
N ARG A 131 -4.88 -11.83 -11.92
CA ARG A 131 -4.58 -13.14 -12.53
C ARG A 131 -3.61 -13.97 -11.71
N PHE A 132 -2.66 -13.31 -11.03
CA PHE A 132 -1.75 -13.97 -10.10
C PHE A 132 -2.47 -14.51 -8.86
N ILE A 133 -3.38 -13.73 -8.28
CA ILE A 133 -4.22 -14.17 -7.16
C ILE A 133 -5.16 -15.31 -7.60
N GLU A 134 -5.76 -15.24 -8.78
CA GLU A 134 -6.61 -16.32 -9.32
C GLU A 134 -5.83 -17.63 -9.50
N ARG A 135 -4.57 -17.55 -9.95
CA ARG A 135 -3.73 -18.72 -10.21
C ARG A 135 -3.12 -19.33 -8.95
N PHE A 136 -2.66 -18.50 -8.01
CA PHE A 136 -1.84 -18.95 -6.89
C PHE A 136 -2.46 -18.69 -5.51
N GLY A 137 -3.56 -17.93 -5.44
CA GLY A 137 -4.28 -17.61 -4.22
C GLY A 137 -5.28 -18.69 -3.86
N VAL A 138 -6.00 -18.45 -2.76
CA VAL A 138 -7.06 -19.35 -2.29
C VAL A 138 -8.34 -18.54 -2.13
N THR A 139 -9.38 -18.89 -2.87
CA THR A 139 -10.69 -18.22 -2.76
C THR A 139 -11.31 -18.47 -1.39
N VAL A 140 -11.75 -17.39 -0.74
CA VAL A 140 -12.44 -17.40 0.55
C VAL A 140 -13.64 -16.47 0.44
N GLY A 141 -14.82 -17.05 0.24
CA GLY A 141 -16.02 -16.27 -0.07
C GLY A 141 -15.89 -15.56 -1.42
N ARG A 142 -16.00 -14.22 -1.42
CA ARG A 142 -15.91 -13.32 -2.58
C ARG A 142 -14.49 -12.82 -2.84
N VAL A 143 -13.61 -12.93 -1.84
CA VAL A 143 -12.21 -12.52 -1.93
C VAL A 143 -11.32 -13.74 -2.11
N SER A 144 -10.04 -13.50 -2.37
CA SER A 144 -9.02 -14.54 -2.36
C SER A 144 -7.89 -14.14 -1.43
N ALA A 145 -7.45 -15.09 -0.60
CA ALA A 145 -6.21 -14.96 0.13
C ALA A 145 -5.05 -14.78 -0.86
N PHE A 146 -4.19 -13.80 -0.59
CA PHE A 146 -3.04 -13.52 -1.44
C PHE A 146 -2.12 -14.76 -1.54
N PRO A 147 -1.50 -15.03 -2.70
CA PRO A 147 -0.57 -16.14 -2.87
C PRO A 147 0.52 -16.15 -1.81
N THR A 148 0.66 -17.25 -1.07
CA THR A 148 1.67 -17.35 -0.01
C THR A 148 3.08 -17.37 -0.58
N ARG A 149 4.05 -16.85 0.19
CA ARG A 149 5.47 -16.90 -0.16
C ARG A 149 5.92 -18.33 -0.50
N ALA A 150 5.55 -19.31 0.33
CA ALA A 150 5.88 -20.72 0.12
C ALA A 150 5.29 -21.30 -1.17
N ARG A 151 4.04 -20.93 -1.52
CA ARG A 151 3.40 -21.38 -2.76
C ARG A 151 4.16 -20.88 -3.98
N VAL A 152 4.62 -19.63 -3.94
CA VAL A 152 5.33 -18.97 -5.05
C VAL A 152 6.79 -19.41 -5.12
N ALA A 153 7.41 -19.74 -3.99
CA ALA A 153 8.77 -20.30 -3.94
C ALA A 153 8.87 -21.66 -4.64
N SER A 154 7.75 -22.39 -4.75
CA SER A 154 7.64 -23.68 -5.45
C SER A 154 7.18 -23.55 -6.91
N ALA A 155 6.97 -22.32 -7.41
CA ALA A 155 6.49 -22.08 -8.76
C ALA A 155 7.67 -21.84 -9.72
N GLU A 156 7.48 -22.21 -10.98
CA GLU A 156 8.44 -21.83 -12.03
C GLU A 156 8.16 -20.39 -12.51
N PRO A 157 9.20 -19.58 -12.84
CA PRO A 157 8.99 -18.22 -13.34
C PRO A 157 8.05 -18.14 -14.55
N ASP A 158 8.05 -19.16 -15.42
CA ASP A 158 7.16 -19.21 -16.59
C ASP A 158 5.67 -19.30 -16.21
N GLU A 159 5.33 -19.84 -15.03
CA GLU A 159 3.95 -19.80 -14.54
C GLU A 159 3.51 -18.38 -14.17
N LEU A 160 4.42 -17.53 -13.66
CA LEU A 160 4.13 -16.12 -13.40
C LEU A 160 4.05 -15.33 -14.72
N VAL A 161 4.89 -15.66 -15.69
CA VAL A 161 4.81 -15.08 -17.05
C VAL A 161 3.46 -15.39 -17.69
N ALA A 162 2.94 -16.61 -17.52
CA ALA A 162 1.64 -17.01 -18.05
C ALA A 162 0.46 -16.18 -17.51
N VAL A 163 0.59 -15.60 -16.30
CA VAL A 163 -0.41 -14.67 -15.73
C VAL A 163 -0.09 -13.19 -15.99
N GLY A 164 0.92 -12.90 -16.81
CA GLY A 164 1.22 -11.58 -17.36
C GLY A 164 2.36 -10.83 -16.68
N PHE A 165 3.15 -11.48 -15.82
CA PHE A 165 4.42 -10.89 -15.38
C PHE A 165 5.37 -10.80 -16.58
N SER A 166 6.21 -9.77 -16.61
CA SER A 166 7.40 -9.82 -17.48
C SER A 166 8.36 -10.90 -16.95
N ARG A 167 9.21 -11.46 -17.81
CA ARG A 167 10.23 -12.45 -17.39
C ARG A 167 11.09 -11.96 -16.23
N ALA A 168 11.48 -10.68 -16.25
CA ALA A 168 12.26 -10.06 -15.19
C ALA A 168 11.49 -10.00 -13.86
N LYS A 169 10.21 -9.58 -13.89
CA LYS A 169 9.35 -9.51 -12.70
C LYS A 169 9.02 -10.89 -12.14
N ALA A 170 8.76 -11.87 -13.01
CA ALA A 170 8.54 -13.25 -12.62
C ALA A 170 9.77 -13.82 -11.90
N ALA A 171 10.95 -13.68 -12.50
CA ALA A 171 12.20 -14.13 -11.90
C ALA A 171 12.50 -13.41 -10.57
N ALA A 172 12.25 -12.10 -10.47
CA ALA A 172 12.40 -11.34 -9.23
C ALA A 172 11.45 -11.81 -8.13
N THR A 173 10.18 -12.06 -8.48
CA THR A 173 9.16 -12.52 -7.54
C THR A 173 9.47 -13.91 -6.99
N VAL A 174 9.85 -14.86 -7.86
CA VAL A 174 10.25 -16.21 -7.43
C VAL A 174 11.54 -16.16 -6.61
N ALA A 175 12.54 -15.37 -7.02
CA ALA A 175 13.78 -15.21 -6.26
C ALA A 175 13.55 -14.60 -4.87
N LEU A 176 12.67 -13.61 -4.75
CA LEU A 176 12.27 -13.06 -3.45
C LEU A 176 11.54 -14.09 -2.60
N ALA A 177 10.67 -14.90 -3.21
CA ALA A 177 9.96 -15.97 -2.52
C ALA A 177 10.92 -16.99 -1.90
N GLN A 178 12.00 -17.31 -2.61
CA GLN A 178 13.05 -18.26 -2.24
C GLN A 178 14.18 -17.66 -1.39
N SER A 179 14.20 -16.34 -1.16
CA SER A 179 15.30 -15.73 -0.43
C SER A 179 15.21 -16.00 1.08
N GLU A 180 16.35 -15.96 1.75
CA GLU A 180 16.44 -16.07 3.23
C GLU A 180 16.09 -14.75 3.94
N LEU A 181 15.62 -13.73 3.19
CA LEU A 181 15.25 -12.46 3.78
C LEU A 181 14.02 -12.64 4.68
N ASP A 182 14.19 -12.38 5.98
CA ASP A 182 13.09 -12.27 6.92
C ASP A 182 12.39 -10.92 6.71
N LEU A 183 11.24 -10.96 6.05
CA LEU A 183 10.47 -9.77 5.68
C LEU A 183 9.79 -9.14 6.91
N ASP A 184 9.41 -9.95 7.89
CA ASP A 184 8.75 -9.46 9.11
C ASP A 184 9.76 -8.75 10.02
N ALA A 185 11.00 -9.23 10.08
CA ALA A 185 12.06 -8.60 10.85
C ALA A 185 12.47 -7.20 10.34
N LEU A 186 12.20 -6.86 9.08
CA LEU A 186 12.54 -5.56 8.49
C LEU A 186 11.95 -4.38 9.27
N ARG A 187 10.78 -4.54 9.90
CA ARG A 187 10.14 -3.47 10.70
C ARG A 187 11.00 -3.00 11.89
N LEU A 188 11.90 -3.85 12.36
CA LEU A 188 12.77 -3.61 13.52
C LEU A 188 14.04 -2.85 13.14
N LEU A 189 14.35 -2.78 11.85
CA LEU A 189 15.58 -2.17 11.36
C LEU A 189 15.42 -0.65 11.16
N PRO A 190 16.53 0.12 11.26
CA PRO A 190 16.60 1.48 10.75
C PRO A 190 16.32 1.54 9.26
N ASP A 191 15.78 2.66 8.78
CA ASP A 191 15.31 2.79 7.40
C ASP A 191 16.42 2.52 6.36
N ASP A 192 17.66 2.90 6.63
CA ASP A 192 18.80 2.65 5.73
C ASP A 192 19.17 1.17 5.63
N GLU A 193 19.02 0.42 6.72
CA GLU A 193 19.22 -1.03 6.72
C GLU A 193 18.07 -1.74 5.98
N VAL A 194 16.83 -1.26 6.10
CA VAL A 194 15.70 -1.76 5.30
C VAL A 194 15.94 -1.51 3.81
N ARG A 195 16.39 -0.30 3.43
CA ARG A 195 16.76 0.02 2.04
C ARG A 195 17.82 -0.92 1.53
N ALA A 196 18.90 -1.13 2.28
CA ALA A 196 19.99 -2.03 1.90
C ALA A 196 19.50 -3.47 1.72
N ALA A 197 18.70 -3.98 2.66
CA ALA A 197 18.18 -5.35 2.63
C ALA A 197 17.26 -5.59 1.40
N ILE A 198 16.38 -4.63 1.09
CA ILE A 198 15.47 -4.72 -0.06
C ILE A 198 16.21 -4.58 -1.38
N THR A 199 17.12 -3.61 -1.49
CA THR A 199 17.87 -3.36 -2.73
C THR A 199 18.91 -4.44 -3.06
N ALA A 200 19.31 -5.23 -2.06
CA ALA A 200 20.11 -6.44 -2.29
C ALA A 200 19.32 -7.55 -3.02
N GLN A 201 17.99 -7.50 -3.02
CA GLN A 201 17.16 -8.49 -3.70
C GLN A 201 17.09 -8.21 -5.20
N LYS A 202 17.22 -9.26 -6.02
CA LYS A 202 17.20 -9.15 -7.49
C LYS A 202 15.89 -8.51 -7.98
N GLY A 203 16.00 -7.43 -8.74
CA GLY A 203 14.86 -6.74 -9.35
C GLY A 203 14.15 -5.74 -8.42
N LEU A 204 14.66 -5.52 -7.21
CA LEU A 204 14.19 -4.49 -6.28
C LEU A 204 15.22 -3.36 -6.20
N GLY A 205 14.77 -2.12 -6.40
CA GLY A 205 15.62 -0.93 -6.39
C GLY A 205 15.16 0.09 -5.34
N ALA A 206 15.82 1.26 -5.30
CA ALA A 206 15.52 2.32 -4.33
C ALA A 206 14.03 2.71 -4.31
N TRP A 207 13.40 2.87 -5.49
CA TRP A 207 11.96 3.12 -5.60
C TRP A 207 11.10 2.04 -4.93
N SER A 208 11.50 0.76 -5.04
CA SER A 208 10.79 -0.34 -4.39
C SER A 208 10.96 -0.33 -2.88
N ALA A 209 12.16 -0.03 -2.39
CA ALA A 209 12.43 0.12 -0.96
C ALA A 209 11.65 1.28 -0.35
N GLU A 210 11.63 2.45 -1.00
CA GLU A 210 10.87 3.61 -0.51
C GLU A 210 9.37 3.32 -0.45
N TRP A 211 8.81 2.63 -1.45
CA TRP A 211 7.40 2.23 -1.37
C TRP A 211 7.16 1.16 -0.29
N PHE A 212 8.11 0.27 -0.01
CA PHE A 212 8.05 -0.63 1.15
C PHE A 212 7.98 0.14 2.47
N LEU A 213 8.93 1.05 2.69
CA LEU A 213 8.94 1.94 3.85
C LEU A 213 7.62 2.71 3.99
N ALA A 214 7.11 3.25 2.89
CA ALA A 214 5.91 4.07 2.87
C ALA A 214 4.61 3.29 3.14
N ARG A 215 4.39 2.18 2.42
CA ARG A 215 3.09 1.48 2.36
C ARG A 215 3.02 0.18 3.15
N HIS A 216 4.13 -0.32 3.69
CA HIS A 216 4.13 -1.44 4.64
C HIS A 216 4.49 -0.97 6.06
N LEU A 217 5.58 -0.20 6.18
CA LEU A 217 6.10 0.24 7.48
C LEU A 217 5.57 1.60 7.94
N ALA A 218 4.86 2.33 7.08
CA ALA A 218 4.40 3.70 7.32
C ALA A 218 5.49 4.64 7.87
N ARG A 219 6.73 4.48 7.43
CA ARG A 219 7.82 5.36 7.85
C ARG A 219 7.54 6.80 7.41
N PRO A 220 7.61 7.79 8.30
CA PRO A 220 7.12 9.14 8.03
C PRO A 220 7.97 9.87 6.98
N THR A 221 9.25 9.51 6.87
CA THR A 221 10.21 10.14 5.96
C THR A 221 10.40 9.40 4.64
N ALA A 222 9.65 8.32 4.39
CA ALA A 222 9.72 7.58 3.12
C ALA A 222 9.31 8.49 1.94
N TRP A 223 10.15 8.54 0.90
CA TRP A 223 9.99 9.45 -0.23
C TRP A 223 10.51 8.82 -1.54
N PRO A 224 9.62 8.23 -2.35
CA PRO A 224 9.99 7.52 -3.58
C PRO A 224 10.38 8.48 -4.73
N ILE A 225 11.60 9.00 -4.72
CA ILE A 225 12.12 9.97 -5.72
C ILE A 225 11.90 9.50 -7.17
N GLY A 226 12.11 8.21 -7.46
CA GLY A 226 11.94 7.67 -8.82
C GLY A 226 10.48 7.49 -9.30
N ASP A 227 9.49 7.93 -8.52
CA ASP A 227 8.08 7.78 -8.87
C ASP A 227 7.61 8.90 -9.81
N LEU A 228 7.34 8.55 -11.06
CA LEU A 228 6.96 9.53 -12.10
C LEU A 228 5.66 10.29 -11.79
N VAL A 229 4.73 9.67 -11.07
CA VAL A 229 3.46 10.33 -10.72
C VAL A 229 3.68 11.29 -9.55
N LEU A 230 4.54 10.91 -8.59
CA LEU A 230 4.96 11.83 -7.53
C LEU A 230 5.76 13.01 -8.09
N ALA A 231 6.67 12.77 -9.05
CA ALA A 231 7.40 13.83 -9.74
C ALA A 231 6.46 14.81 -10.43
N LYS A 232 5.45 14.29 -11.15
CA LYS A 232 4.41 15.13 -11.75
C LYS A 232 3.62 15.91 -10.69
N ALA A 233 3.32 15.32 -9.54
CA ALA A 233 2.61 16.01 -8.47
C ALA A 233 3.47 17.13 -7.84
N ALA A 234 4.76 16.88 -7.63
CA ALA A 234 5.71 17.89 -7.15
C ALA A 234 5.79 19.09 -8.11
N GLU A 235 5.88 18.84 -9.42
CA GLU A 235 5.85 19.89 -10.43
C GLU A 235 4.51 20.64 -10.44
N THR A 236 3.39 19.91 -10.41
CA THR A 236 2.04 20.49 -10.52
C THR A 236 1.69 21.38 -9.33
N PHE A 237 1.98 20.95 -8.11
CA PHE A 237 1.54 21.64 -6.90
C PHE A 237 2.59 22.60 -6.33
N TYR A 238 3.87 22.29 -6.48
CA TYR A 238 4.96 23.07 -5.91
C TYR A 238 5.88 23.73 -6.94
N GLY A 239 5.76 23.41 -8.24
CA GLY A 239 6.71 23.87 -9.25
C GLY A 239 8.15 23.41 -8.96
N SER A 240 8.30 22.27 -8.27
CA SER A 240 9.58 21.76 -7.77
C SER A 240 9.87 20.37 -8.33
N THR A 241 11.14 20.01 -8.42
CA THR A 241 11.54 18.62 -8.62
C THR A 241 11.18 17.79 -7.38
N VAL A 242 11.01 16.49 -7.55
CA VAL A 242 10.70 15.57 -6.44
C VAL A 242 11.89 15.44 -5.47
N GLU A 243 13.11 15.54 -5.98
CA GLU A 243 14.37 15.57 -5.23
C GLU A 243 14.43 16.80 -4.30
N ASP A 244 14.15 17.99 -4.84
CA ASP A 244 14.25 19.24 -4.07
C ASP A 244 13.07 19.44 -3.11
N LEU A 245 11.93 18.82 -3.40
CA LEU A 245 10.73 18.95 -2.58
C LEU A 245 10.79 18.09 -1.32
N GLY A 246 11.28 16.86 -1.41
CA GLY A 246 11.28 15.89 -0.29
C GLY A 246 11.85 16.44 1.03
N PRO A 247 13.04 17.09 1.05
CA PRO A 247 13.59 17.68 2.26
C PRO A 247 12.73 18.79 2.89
N LYS A 248 11.96 19.53 2.07
CA LYS A 248 11.09 20.62 2.53
C LYS A 248 9.83 20.11 3.22
N LEU A 249 9.45 18.86 2.94
CA LEU A 249 8.25 18.22 3.50
C LEU A 249 8.53 17.44 4.80
N ALA A 250 9.71 17.60 5.40
CA ALA A 250 10.05 16.95 6.66
C ALA A 250 9.19 17.46 7.83
N PRO A 251 8.79 16.60 8.78
CA PRO A 251 9.09 15.15 8.87
C PRO A 251 8.03 14.26 8.20
N PHE A 252 7.10 14.82 7.39
CA PHE A 252 5.92 14.14 6.86
C PHE A 252 5.98 13.85 5.36
N GLN A 253 7.16 13.47 4.84
CA GLN A 253 7.33 13.15 3.43
C GLN A 253 6.33 12.09 2.95
N ASN A 254 6.16 11.01 3.70
CA ASN A 254 5.30 9.90 3.29
C ASN A 254 3.84 10.32 3.15
N LEU A 255 3.28 10.96 4.19
CA LEU A 255 1.90 11.47 4.12
C LEU A 255 1.75 12.53 3.03
N SER A 256 2.71 13.44 2.89
CA SER A 256 2.71 14.41 1.80
C SER A 256 2.69 13.74 0.42
N ALA A 257 3.46 12.68 0.20
CA ALA A 257 3.45 11.93 -1.05
C ALA A 257 2.06 11.34 -1.34
N HIS A 258 1.43 10.74 -0.32
CA HIS A 258 0.10 10.19 -0.46
C HIS A 258 -0.97 11.25 -0.76
N TYR A 259 -0.94 12.39 -0.07
CA TYR A 259 -1.86 13.50 -0.29
C TYR A 259 -1.67 14.16 -1.67
N LEU A 260 -0.42 14.35 -2.10
CA LEU A 260 -0.10 14.83 -3.45
C LEU A 260 -0.65 13.90 -4.54
N LEU A 261 -0.44 12.58 -4.39
CA LEU A 261 -0.95 11.59 -5.33
C LEU A 261 -2.48 11.50 -5.32
N ALA A 262 -3.12 11.69 -4.16
CA ALA A 262 -4.58 11.72 -4.06
C ALA A 262 -5.17 12.99 -4.70
N ALA A 263 -4.60 14.15 -4.40
CA ALA A 263 -5.01 15.44 -4.98
C ALA A 263 -4.85 15.45 -6.50
N LEU A 264 -3.76 14.88 -7.04
CA LEU A 264 -3.55 14.81 -8.49
C LEU A 264 -4.62 13.99 -9.23
N ARG A 265 -5.25 13.01 -8.55
CA ARG A 265 -6.36 12.21 -9.10
C ARG A 265 -7.71 12.92 -9.00
N LYS A 266 -7.87 13.82 -8.03
CA LYS A 266 -9.09 14.60 -7.78
C LYS A 266 -8.81 16.09 -8.01
N PRO A 267 -8.58 16.52 -9.27
CA PRO A 267 -8.18 17.88 -9.60
C PRO A 267 -9.18 18.93 -9.13
#